data_AF-A0A5D2RS33-F1
#
_entry.id   AF-A0A5D2RS33-F1
#
_cell.length_a   1.000
_cell.length_b   1.000
_cell.length_c   1.000
_cell.angle_alpha   90.00
_cell.angle_beta   90.00
_cell.angle_gamma   90.00
#
_symmetry.space_group_name_H-M   'P 1'
#
loop_
_entity.id
_entity.type
_entity.pdbx_description
1 polymer ?
#
loop_
_entity_poly.entity_id
_entity_poly.type
_entity_poly.pdbx_seq_one_letter_code
_entity_poly.pdbx_strand_id
1 'polypeptide(L)' 'MKQMIMAANYLDAKDLLEMLTQAVADRIKNKSVEYVRKVFGIENDYTPEEEAELRKQNEWAFEDLDPDDN' A
#
# COMPACT_ATOMS: atom_id res chain seq x y z
N MET A 1 -13.37 -0.28 0.30
CA MET A 1 -12.48 -0.35 1.49
C MET A 1 -12.31 1.00 2.18
N LYS A 2 -11.83 2.06 1.51
CA LYS A 2 -11.66 3.42 2.09
C LYS A 2 -12.89 3.92 2.87
N GLN A 3 -14.09 3.85 2.27
CA GLN A 3 -15.33 4.30 2.92
C GLN A 3 -15.67 3.52 4.19
N MET A 4 -15.34 2.22 4.25
CA MET A 4 -15.59 1.37 5.41
C MET A 4 -14.65 1.75 6.57
N ILE A 5 -13.37 2.03 6.27
CA ILE A 5 -12.40 2.49 7.28
C ILE A 5 -12.85 3.84 7.86
N MET A 6 -13.26 4.79 7.01
CA MET A 6 -13.76 6.08 7.47
C MET A 6 -15.03 5.94 8.32
N ALA A 7 -15.96 5.08 7.94
CA ALA A 7 -17.16 4.81 8.71
C ALA A 7 -16.86 4.15 10.06
N ALA A 8 -15.97 3.16 10.09
CA ALA A 8 -15.56 2.48 11.32
C ALA A 8 -14.88 3.46 12.30
N ASN A 9 -13.99 4.32 11.78
CA ASN A 9 -13.36 5.37 12.57
C ASN A 9 -14.37 6.41 13.08
N TYR A 10 -15.31 6.84 12.24
CA TYR A 10 -16.35 7.81 12.64
C TYR A 10 -17.29 7.26 13.72
N LEU A 11 -17.61 5.97 13.67
CA LEU A 11 -18.48 5.29 14.63
C LEU A 11 -17.75 4.80 15.91
N ASP A 12 -16.45 5.08 16.05
CA ASP A 12 -15.57 4.54 17.11
C ASP A 12 -15.63 3.00 17.25
N ALA A 13 -15.80 2.31 16.12
CA ALA A 13 -15.86 0.85 16.06
C ALA A 13 -14.44 0.28 15.96
N LYS A 14 -13.72 0.22 17.09
CA LYS A 14 -12.28 -0.12 17.17
C LYS A 14 -11.93 -1.47 16.54
N ASP A 15 -12.65 -2.54 16.88
CA ASP A 15 -12.36 -3.88 16.35
C ASP A 15 -12.55 -3.94 14.82
N LEU A 16 -13.57 -3.24 14.31
CA LEU A 16 -13.83 -3.14 12.87
C LEU A 16 -12.74 -2.31 12.17
N LEU A 17 -12.32 -1.21 12.79
CA LEU A 17 -11.23 -0.38 12.27
C LEU A 17 -9.94 -1.19 12.19
N GLU A 18 -9.58 -1.92 13.25
CA GLU A 18 -8.38 -2.76 13.32
C GLU A 18 -8.40 -3.84 12.24
N MET A 19 -9.51 -4.59 12.11
CA MET A 19 -9.68 -5.61 11.08
C MET A 19 -9.52 -5.02 9.66
N LEU A 20 -10.13 -3.86 9.40
CA LEU A 20 -10.04 -3.22 8.09
C LEU A 20 -8.62 -2.69 7.82
N THR A 21 -7.93 -2.16 8.83
CA THR A 21 -6.53 -1.71 8.68
C THR A 21 -5.58 -2.89 8.44
N GLN A 22 -5.81 -4.03 9.10
CA GLN A 22 -5.03 -5.24 8.87
C GLN A 22 -5.24 -5.75 7.43
N ALA A 23 -6.47 -5.78 6.95
CA ALA A 23 -6.77 -6.18 5.57
C ALA A 23 -6.11 -5.26 4.52
N VAL A 24 -5.94 -3.96 4.82
CA VAL A 24 -5.16 -3.04 3.98
C VAL A 24 -3.67 -3.36 4.06
N ALA A 25 -3.13 -3.60 5.25
CA ALA A 25 -1.71 -3.95 5.43
C ALA A 25 -1.36 -5.25 4.70
N ASP A 26 -2.21 -6.27 4.77
CA ASP A 26 -2.03 -7.55 4.09
C ASP A 26 -2.06 -7.41 2.57
N ARG A 27 -2.76 -6.41 2.04
CA ARG A 27 -2.78 -6.09 0.59
C ARG A 27 -1.55 -5.35 0.10
N ILE A 28 -0.81 -4.70 1.00
CA ILE A 28 0.41 -3.95 0.69
C ILE A 28 1.64 -4.84 0.87
N LYS A 29 1.61 -5.71 1.88
CA LYS A 29 2.72 -6.58 2.26
C LYS A 29 3.20 -7.41 1.06
N ASN A 30 4.51 -7.37 0.81
CA ASN A 30 5.21 -8.11 -0.24
C ASN A 30 4.72 -7.86 -1.67
N LYS A 31 3.95 -6.79 -1.94
CA LYS A 31 3.51 -6.43 -3.29
C LYS A 31 4.43 -5.39 -3.92
N SER A 32 4.44 -5.33 -5.26
CA SER A 32 5.23 -4.32 -5.96
C SER A 32 4.71 -2.90 -5.70
N VAL A 33 5.61 -1.91 -5.75
CA VAL A 33 5.26 -0.49 -5.59
C VAL A 33 4.26 -0.06 -6.67
N GLU A 34 4.41 -0.58 -7.88
CA GLU A 34 3.54 -0.35 -9.02
C GLU A 34 2.13 -0.89 -8.77
N TYR A 35 2.01 -2.12 -8.24
CA TYR A 35 0.72 -2.70 -7.87
C TYR A 35 0.04 -1.90 -6.76
N VAL A 36 0.76 -1.57 -5.69
CA VAL A 36 0.22 -0.77 -4.57
C VAL A 36 -0.28 0.57 -5.09
N ARG A 37 0.51 1.29 -5.90
CA ARG A 37 0.07 2.55 -6.52
C ARG A 37 -1.21 2.38 -7.32
N LYS A 38 -1.31 1.34 -8.15
CA LYS A 38 -2.51 1.05 -8.96
C LYS A 38 -3.73 0.76 -8.09
N VAL A 39 -3.61 -0.10 -7.08
CA VAL A 39 -4.73 -0.51 -6.22
C VAL A 39 -5.28 0.66 -5.41
N PHE A 40 -4.41 1.53 -4.92
CA PHE A 40 -4.80 2.70 -4.13
C PHE A 40 -5.06 3.96 -4.97
N GLY A 41 -4.82 3.91 -6.28
CA GLY A 41 -5.00 5.04 -7.19
C GLY A 41 -4.03 6.19 -6.89
N ILE A 42 -2.80 5.86 -6.50
CA ILE A 42 -1.75 6.82 -6.18
C ILE A 42 -0.93 7.08 -7.45
N GLU A 43 -0.89 8.33 -7.88
CA GLU A 43 -0.02 8.78 -8.96
C GLU A 43 1.43 8.88 -8.45
N ASN A 44 2.39 8.48 -9.28
CA ASN A 44 3.81 8.67 -8.95
C ASN A 44 4.19 10.13 -9.20
N ASP A 45 4.53 10.86 -8.14
CA ASP A 45 4.91 12.26 -8.17
C ASP A 45 6.44 12.49 -8.12
N TYR A 46 7.23 11.42 -8.08
CA TYR A 46 8.69 11.51 -8.16
C TYR A 46 9.18 11.78 -9.59
N THR A 47 10.24 12.56 -9.71
CA THR A 47 11.01 12.61 -10.95
C THR A 47 11.72 11.26 -11.22
N PRO A 48 12.05 10.93 -12.48
CA PRO A 48 12.77 9.69 -12.79
C PRO A 48 14.09 9.54 -12.02
N GLU A 49 14.82 10.64 -11.82
CA GLU A 49 16.06 10.66 -11.07
C GLU A 49 15.84 10.37 -9.58
N GLU A 50 14.87 11.02 -8.94
CA GLU A 50 14.52 10.78 -7.54
C GLU A 50 14.04 9.35 -7.32
N GLU A 51 13.20 8.82 -8.22
CA GLU A 51 12.71 7.46 -8.12
C GLU A 51 13.85 6.43 -8.29
N ALA A 52 14.80 6.70 -9.19
CA ALA A 52 15.98 5.84 -9.37
C ALA A 52 16.88 5.85 -8.12
N GLU A 53 17.11 7.01 -7.51
CA GLU A 53 17.86 7.11 -6.26
C GLU A 53 17.16 6.40 -5.11
N LEU A 54 15.84 6.54 -4.99
CA LEU A 54 15.04 5.85 -3.97
C LEU A 54 15.03 4.33 -4.18
N ARG A 55 14.93 3.85 -5.43
CA ARG A 55 15.02 2.42 -5.73
C ARG A 55 16.40 1.86 -5.37
N LYS A 56 17.48 2.60 -5.66
CA LYS A 56 18.84 2.21 -5.29
C LYS A 56 19.06 2.19 -3.77
N GLN A 57 18.50 3.15 -3.04
CA GLN A 57 18.61 3.19 -1.57
C GLN A 57 17.77 2.09 -0.90
N ASN A 58 16.67 1.69 -1.52
CA ASN A 58 15.73 0.72 -0.99
C ASN A 58 15.71 -0.59 -1.80
N GLU A 59 16.84 -1.02 -2.36
CA GLU A 59 16.95 -2.25 -3.15
C GLU A 59 16.35 -3.47 -2.42
N TRP A 60 16.59 -3.54 -1.10
CA TRP A 60 16.05 -4.56 -0.20
C TRP A 60 14.51 -4.69 -0.21
N ALA A 61 13.79 -3.64 -0.59
CA ALA A 61 12.32 -3.62 -0.59
C ALA A 61 11.71 -4.22 -1.88
N PHE A 62 12.55 -4.57 -2.86
CA PHE A 62 12.13 -5.14 -4.15
C PHE A 62 12.49 -6.63 -4.29
N GLU A 63 13.05 -7.24 -3.24
CA GLU A 63 13.38 -8.65 -3.15
C GLU A 63 12.20 -9.45 -2.56
N ASP A 64 12.08 -10.74 -2.93
CA ASP A 64 11.07 -11.68 -2.40
C ASP A 64 9.61 -11.20 -2.47
N LEU A 65 9.25 -10.46 -3.53
CA LEU A 65 7.88 -10.01 -3.77
C LEU A 65 6.97 -11.19 -4.15
N ASP A 66 5.78 -11.20 -3.57
CA ASP A 66 4.69 -12.09 -3.98
C ASP A 66 4.20 -11.68 -5.38
N PRO A 67 3.73 -12.63 -6.23
CA PRO A 67 3.15 -12.30 -7.52
C PRO A 67 2.03 -11.28 -7.36
N ASP A 68 2.08 -10.20 -8.14
CA ASP A 68 1.00 -9.21 -8.16
C ASP A 68 -0.31 -9.86 -8.61
N ASP A 69 -1.42 -9.46 -7.98
CA ASP A 69 -2.73 -10.02 -8.36
C ASP A 69 -3.16 -9.41 -9.71
N ASN A 70 -3.67 -10.23 -10.63
CA ASN A 70 -4.18 -9.78 -11.94
C ASN A 70 -5.46 -8.94 -11.84
#